data_AF-A0A7C2SYX0-F1
#
_entry.id   AF-A0A7C2SYX0-F1
#
_cell.length_a   1.000
_cell.length_b   1.000
_cell.length_c   1.000
_cell.angle_alpha   90.00
_cell.angle_beta   90.00
_cell.angle_gamma   90.00
#
_symmetry.space_group_name_H-M   'P 1'
#
loop_
_entity.id
_entity.type
_entity.pdbx_description
1 polymer ?
#
loop_
_entity_poly.entity_id
_entity_poly.type
_entity_poly.pdbx_seq_one_letter_code
_entity_poly.pdbx_strand_id
1 'polypeptide(L)'
;MALRVVEVTVTPSPLRPGSQAHARCRVESDAEVRRVYALLPDGRAIEFHKVSETEFELTEQVPWDAPLGTYPVTLVAETVSGERTFLPATITIA
;
A
#
# COMPACT_ATOMS: atom_id res chain seq x y z
N MET A 1 -16.83 14.62 -4.80
CA MET A 1 -16.21 13.90 -3.69
C MET A 1 -14.79 13.64 -4.14
N ALA A 2 -13.82 14.14 -3.39
CA ALA A 2 -12.42 13.92 -3.67
C ALA A 2 -11.96 12.71 -2.85
N LEU A 3 -11.48 11.66 -3.51
CA LEU A 3 -10.75 10.55 -2.90
C LEU A 3 -9.38 10.48 -3.60
N ARG A 4 -8.31 10.73 -2.85
CA ARG A 4 -6.94 10.68 -3.39
C ARG A 4 -5.97 10.09 -2.37
N VAL A 5 -5.03 9.31 -2.89
CA VAL A 5 -3.84 8.93 -2.11
C VAL A 5 -2.83 10.07 -2.25
N VAL A 6 -2.45 10.67 -1.12
CA VAL A 6 -1.58 11.85 -1.07
C VAL A 6 -0.12 11.43 -1.04
N GLU A 7 0.18 10.43 -0.21
CA GLU A 7 1.54 10.04 0.08
C GLU A 7 1.61 8.55 0.38
N VAL A 8 2.69 7.93 -0.09
CA VAL A 8 3.02 6.54 0.16
C VAL A 8 4.51 6.46 0.45
N THR A 9 4.86 5.90 1.59
CA THR A 9 6.25 5.64 1.96
C THR A 9 6.41 4.17 2.27
N VAL A 10 7.52 3.58 1.84
CA VAL A 10 7.87 2.18 2.10
C VAL A 10 9.29 2.16 2.67
N THR A 11 9.46 1.52 3.82
CA THR A 11 10.74 1.42 4.53
C THR A 11 11.03 -0.03 4.92
N PRO A 12 12.28 -0.51 4.75
CA PRO A 12 13.39 0.14 4.06
C PRO A 12 13.17 0.20 2.54
N SER A 13 13.75 1.19 1.86
CA SER A 13 13.78 1.24 0.40
C SER A 13 15.24 1.35 -0.07
N PRO A 14 15.79 0.35 -0.77
CA PRO A 14 15.15 -0.89 -1.22
C PRO A 14 14.83 -1.87 -0.08
N LEU A 15 13.79 -2.68 -0.29
CA LEU A 15 13.39 -3.79 0.57
C LEU A 15 14.42 -4.91 0.51
N ARG A 16 14.60 -5.67 1.60
CA ARG A 16 15.51 -6.83 1.64
C ARG A 16 14.73 -8.14 1.81
N PRO A 17 15.07 -9.23 1.10
CA PRO A 17 14.50 -10.55 1.37
C PRO A 17 14.65 -10.95 2.84
N GLY A 18 13.61 -11.53 3.42
CA GLY A 18 13.59 -11.94 4.83
C GLY A 18 13.40 -10.80 5.84
N SER A 19 13.46 -9.53 5.43
CA SER A 19 13.31 -8.38 6.31
C SER A 19 11.85 -7.93 6.47
N GLN A 20 11.55 -7.18 7.52
CA GLN A 20 10.26 -6.50 7.66
C GLN A 20 10.23 -5.26 6.77
N ALA A 21 9.14 -5.15 6.02
CA ALA A 21 8.74 -3.99 5.26
C ALA A 21 7.62 -3.27 6.02
N HIS A 22 7.76 -1.96 6.17
CA HIS A 22 6.73 -1.07 6.68
C HIS A 22 6.31 -0.11 5.58
N ALA A 23 5.02 -0.11 5.25
CA ALA A 23 4.44 0.85 4.32
C ALA A 23 3.46 1.75 5.06
N ARG A 24 3.55 3.06 4.81
CA ARG A 24 2.59 4.05 5.30
C ARG A 24 1.93 4.73 4.11
N CYS A 25 0.62 4.90 4.20
CA CYS A 25 -0.20 5.50 3.18
C CYS A 25 -1.07 6.58 3.81
N ARG A 26 -1.09 7.76 3.20
CA ARG A 26 -1.99 8.85 3.57
C ARG A 26 -3.05 9.05 2.50
N VAL A 27 -4.31 8.98 2.90
CA VAL A 27 -5.48 9.12 2.03
C VAL A 27 -6.28 10.34 2.46
N GLU A 28 -6.59 11.20 1.51
CA GLU A 28 -7.54 12.30 1.69
C GLU A 28 -8.85 11.92 1.02
N SER A 29 -9.94 11.98 1.78
CA SER A 29 -11.27 11.62 1.33
C SER A 29 -12.32 12.52 1.97
N ASP A 30 -13.28 13.00 1.19
CA ASP A 30 -14.48 13.68 1.72
C ASP A 30 -15.47 12.71 2.38
N ALA A 31 -15.28 11.40 2.17
CA ALA A 31 -16.13 10.32 2.68
C ALA A 31 -15.34 9.30 3.50
N GLU A 32 -16.03 8.55 4.34
CA GLU A 32 -15.39 7.51 5.15
C GLU A 32 -14.72 6.44 4.27
N VAL A 33 -13.42 6.24 4.49
CA VAL A 33 -12.62 5.21 3.83
C VAL A 33 -12.92 3.87 4.51
N ARG A 34 -13.44 2.92 3.73
CA ARG A 34 -13.77 1.56 4.16
C ARG A 34 -12.52 0.72 4.34
N ARG A 35 -11.62 0.74 3.36
CA ARG A 35 -10.36 -0.02 3.36
C ARG A 35 -9.35 0.55 2.38
N VAL A 36 -8.08 0.28 2.65
CA VAL A 36 -6.96 0.56 1.76
C VAL A 36 -6.17 -0.73 1.59
N TYR A 37 -5.86 -1.10 0.35
CA TYR A 37 -5.06 -2.30 0.07
C TYR A 37 -4.10 -2.07 -1.08
N ALA A 38 -2.96 -2.77 -1.07
CA ALA A 38 -2.04 -2.84 -2.18
C ALA A 38 -2.29 -4.12 -2.98
N LEU A 39 -2.37 -3.99 -4.29
CA LEU A 39 -2.31 -5.08 -5.25
C LEU A 39 -0.86 -5.31 -5.65
N LEU A 40 -0.37 -6.51 -5.37
CA LEU A 40 0.94 -6.98 -5.76
C LEU A 40 0.94 -7.54 -7.20
N PRO A 41 2.11 -7.66 -7.86
CA PRO A 41 2.20 -8.23 -9.22
C PRO A 41 1.70 -9.66 -9.35
N ASP A 42 1.73 -10.43 -8.24
CA ASP A 42 1.23 -11.80 -8.19
C ASP A 42 -0.30 -11.90 -8.07
N GLY A 43 -1.00 -10.75 -8.06
CA GLY A 43 -2.44 -10.66 -7.91
C GLY A 43 -2.93 -10.72 -6.47
N ARG A 44 -2.03 -10.86 -5.49
CA ARG A 44 -2.42 -10.79 -4.07
C ARG A 44 -2.78 -9.36 -3.69
N ALA A 45 -3.82 -9.25 -2.87
CA ALA A 45 -4.16 -8.02 -2.18
C ALA A 45 -3.66 -8.08 -0.74
N ILE A 46 -2.99 -7.02 -0.29
CA ILE A 46 -2.57 -6.87 1.11
C ILE A 46 -3.25 -5.63 1.66
N GLU A 47 -4.04 -5.80 2.72
CA GLU A 47 -4.84 -4.75 3.33
C GLU A 47 -4.02 -3.98 4.37
N PHE A 48 -4.09 -2.64 4.30
CA PHE A 48 -3.46 -1.75 5.27
C PHE A 48 -4.35 -1.64 6.51
N HIS A 49 -3.71 -1.59 7.66
CA HIS A 49 -4.36 -1.30 8.91
C HIS A 49 -4.63 0.21 9.04
N LYS A 50 -5.85 0.58 9.40
CA LYS A 50 -6.23 1.97 9.66
C LYS A 50 -5.64 2.42 11.00
N VAL A 51 -4.72 3.39 10.97
CA VAL A 51 -4.12 3.96 12.18
C VAL A 51 -4.85 5.23 12.60
N SER A 52 -5.29 6.03 11.63
CA SER A 52 -6.15 7.20 11.86
C SER A 52 -7.18 7.36 10.74
N GLU A 53 -7.95 8.45 10.74
CA GLU A 53 -8.92 8.72 9.68
C GLU A 53 -8.27 8.90 8.30
N THR A 54 -7.02 9.35 8.26
CA THR A 54 -6.29 9.65 7.01
C THR A 54 -5.02 8.82 6.85
N GLU A 55 -4.56 8.11 7.88
CA GLU A 55 -3.31 7.35 7.86
C GLU A 55 -3.55 5.85 8.00
N PHE A 56 -2.86 5.11 7.14
CA PHE A 56 -2.93 3.66 7.04
C PHE A 56 -1.52 3.09 7.03
N GLU A 57 -1.30 2.00 7.75
CA GLU A 57 0.00 1.35 7.87
C GLU A 57 -0.10 -0.13 7.52
N LEU A 58 0.95 -0.67 6.95
CA LEU A 58 1.11 -2.07 6.63
C LEU A 58 2.49 -2.53 7.09
N THR A 59 2.54 -3.65 7.79
CA THR A 59 3.80 -4.31 8.14
C THR A 59 3.75 -5.74 7.62
N GLU A 60 4.66 -6.08 6.74
CA GLU A 60 4.75 -7.40 6.13
C GLU A 60 6.20 -7.88 6.10
N GLN A 61 6.40 -9.19 6.14
CA GLN A 61 7.72 -9.76 5.93
C GLN A 61 7.93 -10.03 4.44
N VAL A 62 9.03 -9.52 3.89
CA VAL A 62 9.45 -9.86 2.54
C VAL A 62 9.88 -11.32 2.53
N PRO A 63 9.33 -12.18 1.65
CA PRO A 63 9.74 -13.57 1.56
C PRO A 63 11.26 -13.71 1.34
N TRP A 64 11.87 -14.75 1.90
CA TRP A 64 13.31 -15.02 1.75
C TRP A 64 13.69 -15.38 0.32
N ASP A 65 12.74 -15.96 -0.43
CA ASP A 65 12.85 -16.37 -1.82
C ASP A 65 12.32 -15.30 -2.80
N ALA A 66 11.99 -14.10 -2.32
CA ALA A 66 11.55 -13.01 -3.17
C ALA A 66 12.63 -12.65 -4.20
N PRO A 67 12.34 -12.70 -5.51
CA PRO A 67 13.34 -12.36 -6.52
C PRO A 67 13.73 -10.89 -6.41
N LEU A 68 14.98 -10.58 -6.74
CA LEU A 68 15.46 -9.19 -6.75
C LEU A 68 14.90 -8.45 -7.98
N GLY A 69 14.58 -7.18 -7.81
CA GLY A 69 14.05 -6.35 -8.88
C GLY A 69 13.08 -5.28 -8.43
N THR A 70 12.53 -4.56 -9.41
CA THR A 70 11.51 -3.54 -9.19
C THR A 70 10.16 -4.07 -9.63
N TYR A 71 9.19 -4.00 -8.73
CA TYR A 71 7.85 -4.56 -8.89
C TYR A 71 6.82 -3.46 -8.91
N PRO A 72 5.89 -3.45 -9.89
CA PRO A 72 4.76 -2.53 -9.87
C PRO A 72 3.77 -2.98 -8.79
N VAL A 73 3.34 -2.05 -7.96
CA VAL A 73 2.26 -2.25 -6.98
C VAL A 73 1.20 -1.20 -7.22
N THR A 74 -0.07 -1.55 -7.01
CA THR A 74 -1.17 -0.60 -7.14
C THR A 74 -1.86 -0.44 -5.80
N LEU A 75 -1.83 0.76 -5.24
CA LEU A 75 -2.60 1.08 -4.05
C LEU A 75 -4.03 1.42 -4.43
N VAL A 76 -4.97 0.87 -3.69
CA VAL A 76 -6.40 1.08 -3.88
C VAL A 76 -6.98 1.53 -2.55
N ALA A 77 -7.59 2.72 -2.55
CA ALA A 77 -8.43 3.15 -1.45
C ALA A 77 -9.91 3.05 -1.89
N GLU A 78 -10.74 2.47 -1.04
CA GLU A 78 -12.16 2.26 -1.27
C GLU A 78 -12.97 2.89 -0.13
N THR A 79 -13.96 3.71 -0.47
CA THR A 79 -14.88 4.32 0.50
C THR A 79 -16.08 3.42 0.82
N VAL A 80 -16.82 3.74 1.87
CA VAL A 80 -18.06 3.02 2.24
C VAL A 80 -19.12 3.11 1.13
N SER A 81 -19.12 4.20 0.35
CA SER A 81 -20.02 4.38 -0.81
C SER A 81 -19.63 3.56 -2.04
N GLY A 82 -18.47 2.88 -2.02
CA GLY A 82 -17.96 2.07 -3.13
C GLY A 82 -17.11 2.84 -4.16
N GLU A 83 -16.81 4.12 -3.91
CA GLU A 83 -15.86 4.89 -4.72
C GLU A 83 -14.44 4.37 -4.51
N ARG A 84 -13.65 4.30 -5.59
CA ARG A 84 -12.29 3.77 -5.56
C ARG A 84 -11.33 4.70 -6.28
N THR A 85 -10.14 4.86 -5.71
CA THR A 85 -9.01 5.54 -6.36
C THR A 85 -7.83 4.58 -6.43
N PHE A 86 -6.98 4.79 -7.43
CA PHE A 86 -5.85 3.92 -7.74
C PHE A 86 -4.59 4.76 -7.81
N LEU A 87 -3.54 4.35 -7.09
CA LEU A 87 -2.23 4.97 -7.17
C LEU A 87 -1.20 3.90 -7.58
N PRO A 88 -0.68 3.94 -8.81
CA PRO A 88 0.43 3.09 -9.20
C PRO A 88 1.70 3.53 -8.47
N ALA A 89 2.41 2.57 -7.90
CA ALA A 89 3.70 2.77 -7.24
C ALA A 89 4.63 1.60 -7.60
N THR A 90 5.89 1.72 -7.19
CA THR A 90 6.89 0.66 -7.39
C THR A 90 7.62 0.38 -6.10
N ILE A 91 7.87 -0.90 -5.82
CA ILE A 91 8.76 -1.33 -4.75
C ILE A 91 10.00 -1.98 -5.36
N THR A 92 11.15 -1.79 -4.73
CA THR A 92 12.41 -2.42 -5.17
C THR A 92 12.90 -3.36 -4.09
N ILE A 93 13.24 -4.59 -4.46
CA ILE A 93 13.86 -5.61 -3.61
C ILE A 93 15.33 -5.77 -4.05
N ALA A 94 16.28 -5.56 -3.14
CA ALA A 94 17.73 -5.60 -3.41
C ALA A 94 18.54 -6.21 -2.25
#